data_AF-A0A538D1I2-F1
#
_entry.id   AF-A0A538D1I2-F1
#
_cell.length_a   1.000
_cell.length_b   1.000
_cell.length_c   1.000
_cell.angle_alpha   90.00
_cell.angle_beta   90.00
_cell.angle_gamma   90.00
#
_symmetry.space_group_name_H-M   'P 1'
#
loop_
_entity.id
_entity.type
_entity.pdbx_description
1 polymer ?
#
loop_
_entity_poly.entity_id
_entity_poly.type
_entity_poly.pdbx_seq_one_letter_code
_entity_poly.pdbx_strand_id
1 'polypeptide(L)'
;MALLALVGLARALPGWWTAPAAAAFAFAALLLSFLAPVVLEPLFNRYSPLQDATLTAELRRLAERAGVPIRDVLVQDASRRTRKANAYVSGLARTRRVVVSDTLLEQASPAEVRLVVAHELGHRRQRHVLLGTLLAMAGAATATVVVWVLLGTRVGDPHRIPLVLLI
;
A
#
# COMPACT_ATOMS: atom_id res chain seq x y z
N MET A 1 -9.20 18.81 -2.04
CA MET A 1 -10.06 17.93 -2.85
C MET A 1 -10.91 16.97 -2.00
N ALA A 2 -10.34 16.06 -1.20
CA ALA A 2 -11.12 15.13 -0.38
C ALA A 2 -12.07 15.80 0.63
N LEU A 3 -11.61 16.86 1.30
CA LEU A 3 -12.44 17.65 2.23
C LEU A 3 -13.64 18.31 1.53
N LEU A 4 -13.46 18.82 0.32
CA LEU A 4 -14.53 19.45 -0.46
C LEU A 4 -15.56 18.43 -0.93
N ALA A 5 -15.12 17.23 -1.33
CA ALA A 5 -16.01 16.12 -1.68
C ALA A 5 -16.82 15.65 -0.47
N LEU A 6 -16.20 15.55 0.71
CA LEU A 6 -16.86 15.19 1.96
C LEU A 6 -17.92 16.23 2.36
N VAL A 7 -17.57 17.52 2.31
CA VAL A 7 -18.50 18.62 2.60
C VAL A 7 -19.64 18.65 1.58
N GLY A 8 -19.36 18.45 0.30
CA GLY A 8 -20.39 18.36 -0.74
C GLY A 8 -21.39 17.21 -0.49
N LEU A 9 -20.89 16.04 -0.11
CA LEU A 9 -21.73 14.88 0.23
C LEU A 9 -22.55 15.12 1.50
N ALA A 10 -21.96 15.74 2.52
CA ALA A 10 -22.64 16.11 3.76
C ALA A 10 -23.78 17.11 3.54
N ARG A 11 -23.64 18.00 2.56
CA ARG A 11 -24.72 18.93 2.16
C ARG A 11 -25.82 18.27 1.33
N ALA A 12 -25.45 17.33 0.45
CA ALA A 12 -26.41 16.65 -0.42
C ALA A 12 -27.27 15.61 0.32
N LEU A 13 -26.75 14.99 1.38
CA LEU A 13 -27.42 13.92 2.15
C LEU A 13 -27.39 14.19 3.67
N PRO A 14 -28.11 15.21 4.15
CA PRO A 14 -28.14 15.53 5.58
C PRO A 14 -28.74 14.36 6.37
N GLY A 15 -27.90 13.71 7.18
CA GLY A 15 -28.27 12.57 8.05
C GLY A 15 -27.77 11.21 7.56
N TRP A 16 -27.55 11.01 6.26
CA TRP A 16 -27.08 9.73 5.69
C TRP A 16 -25.67 9.80 5.10
N TRP A 17 -25.03 10.98 5.04
CA TRP A 17 -23.73 11.18 4.41
C TRP A 17 -22.58 10.33 4.99
N THR A 18 -22.70 9.87 6.22
CA THR A 18 -21.64 9.12 6.93
C THR A 18 -21.40 7.73 6.35
N ALA A 19 -22.46 7.01 6.01
CA ALA A 19 -22.36 5.68 5.40
C ALA A 19 -21.67 5.69 4.02
N PRO A 20 -22.08 6.51 3.03
CA PRO A 20 -21.40 6.60 1.74
C PRO A 20 -20.00 7.22 1.88
N ALA A 21 -19.78 8.16 2.81
CA ALA A 21 -18.43 8.69 3.06
C ALA A 21 -17.49 7.62 3.63
N ALA A 22 -17.92 6.87 4.64
CA ALA A 22 -17.15 5.77 5.22
C ALA A 22 -16.83 4.70 4.17
N ALA A 23 -17.81 4.32 3.36
CA ALA A 23 -17.62 3.38 2.25
C ALA A 23 -16.62 3.92 1.22
N ALA A 24 -16.73 5.18 0.82
CA ALA A 24 -15.83 5.81 -0.13
C ALA A 24 -14.38 5.87 0.39
N PHE A 25 -14.17 6.27 1.65
CA PHE A 25 -12.83 6.32 2.24
C PHE A 25 -12.23 4.93 2.45
N ALA A 26 -13.02 3.96 2.92
CA ALA A 26 -12.57 2.57 3.02
C ALA A 26 -12.19 2.01 1.64
N PHE A 27 -12.99 2.26 0.62
CA PHE A 27 -12.68 1.85 -0.75
C PHE A 27 -11.43 2.55 -1.29
N ALA A 28 -11.25 3.85 -1.01
CA ALA A 28 -10.04 4.58 -1.37
C ALA A 28 -8.79 3.99 -0.69
N ALA A 29 -8.87 3.61 0.58
CA ALA A 29 -7.77 2.94 1.30
C ALA A 29 -7.39 1.60 0.66
N LEU A 30 -8.38 0.81 0.23
CA LEU A 30 -8.18 -0.42 -0.51
C LEU A 30 -7.46 -0.16 -1.85
N LEU A 31 -7.95 0.79 -2.64
CA LEU A 31 -7.33 1.16 -3.92
C LEU A 31 -5.90 1.65 -3.72
N LEU A 32 -5.66 2.54 -2.76
CA LEU A 32 -4.31 3.05 -2.49
C LEU A 32 -3.35 1.95 -2.03
N SER A 33 -3.82 0.97 -1.27
CA SER A 33 -2.95 -0.13 -0.78
C SER A 33 -2.52 -1.09 -1.89
N PHE A 34 -3.40 -1.37 -2.86
CA PHE A 34 -3.17 -2.43 -3.86
C PHE A 34 -2.97 -1.93 -5.29
N LEU A 35 -3.66 -0.86 -5.69
CA LEU A 35 -3.62 -0.32 -7.04
C LEU A 35 -2.50 0.71 -7.20
N ALA A 36 -2.28 1.57 -6.20
CA ALA A 36 -1.28 2.63 -6.31
C ALA A 36 0.15 2.10 -6.56
N PRO A 37 0.65 1.05 -5.88
CA PRO A 37 1.98 0.52 -6.18
C PRO A 37 2.09 -0.05 -7.61
N VAL A 38 1.02 -0.68 -8.10
CA VAL A 38 1.02 -1.32 -9.43
C VAL A 38 0.96 -0.30 -10.56
N VAL A 39 0.25 0.81 -10.36
CA VAL A 39 0.04 1.83 -11.40
C VAL A 39 1.09 2.94 -11.33
N LEU A 40 1.45 3.41 -10.13
CA LEU A 40 2.34 4.54 -9.97
C LEU A 40 3.82 4.13 -10.06
N GLU A 41 4.24 3.01 -9.46
CA GLU A 41 5.66 2.66 -9.45
C GLU A 41 6.28 2.45 -10.86
N PRO A 42 5.58 1.85 -11.84
CA PRO A 42 6.11 1.70 -13.20
C PRO A 42 6.26 3.02 -13.97
N LEU A 43 5.54 4.08 -13.58
CA LEU A 43 5.74 5.42 -14.17
C LEU A 43 7.09 6.03 -13.77
N PHE A 44 7.72 5.44 -12.77
CA PHE A 44 8.76 6.03 -11.96
C PHE A 44 10.03 5.20 -11.92
N ASN A 45 9.93 3.89 -12.18
CA ASN A 45 11.04 2.96 -12.22
C ASN A 45 10.88 2.01 -13.41
N ARG A 46 12.01 1.52 -13.90
CA ARG A 46 12.10 0.41 -14.85
C ARG A 46 12.37 -0.87 -14.10
N TYR A 47 11.87 -1.96 -14.68
CA TYR A 47 12.03 -3.30 -14.15
C TYR A 47 12.63 -4.19 -15.22
N SER A 48 13.66 -4.95 -14.85
CA SER A 48 14.28 -5.98 -15.69
C SER A 48 14.35 -7.30 -14.94
N PRO A 49 14.41 -8.46 -15.61
CA PRO A 49 14.72 -9.72 -14.95
C PRO A 49 16.05 -9.65 -14.20
N LEU A 50 16.15 -10.33 -13.05
CA LEU A 50 17.43 -10.53 -12.37
C LEU A 50 18.32 -11.44 -13.24
N GLN A 51 19.52 -10.95 -13.58
CA GLN A 51 20.43 -11.64 -14.49
C GLN A 51 21.17 -12.81 -13.84
N ASP A 52 21.37 -12.76 -12.51
CA ASP A 52 21.97 -13.86 -11.76
C ASP A 52 20.97 -15.03 -11.66
N ALA A 53 21.18 -16.05 -12.49
CA ALA A 53 20.35 -17.24 -12.55
C ALA A 53 20.41 -18.07 -11.26
N THR A 54 21.56 -18.10 -10.59
CA THR A 54 21.77 -18.83 -9.33
C THR A 54 20.96 -18.17 -8.23
N LEU A 55 21.12 -16.86 -8.03
CA LEU A 55 20.36 -16.11 -7.03
C LEU A 55 18.87 -16.14 -7.33
N THR A 56 18.47 -16.03 -8.61
CA THR A 56 17.06 -16.17 -9.01
C THR A 56 16.47 -17.52 -8.59
N ALA A 57 17.19 -18.62 -8.83
CA ALA A 57 16.75 -19.95 -8.44
C ALA A 57 16.67 -20.12 -6.91
N GLU A 58 17.64 -19.57 -6.18
CA GLU A 58 17.63 -19.57 -4.71
C GLU A 58 16.44 -18.81 -4.13
N LEU A 59 16.15 -17.61 -4.66
CA LEU A 59 15.01 -16.79 -4.22
C LEU A 59 13.67 -17.46 -4.54
N ARG A 60 13.55 -18.12 -5.70
CA ARG A 60 12.36 -18.92 -6.04
C ARG A 60 12.16 -20.08 -5.06
N ARG A 61 13.20 -20.86 -4.77
CA ARG A 61 13.15 -21.95 -3.78
C ARG A 61 12.82 -21.44 -2.38
N LEU A 62 13.36 -20.28 -1.99
CA LEU A 62 13.04 -19.63 -0.72
C LEU A 62 11.55 -19.27 -0.65
N ALA A 63 11.01 -18.70 -1.72
CA ALA A 63 9.60 -18.33 -1.83
C ALA A 63 8.66 -19.55 -1.78
N GLU A 64 9.03 -20.64 -2.44
CA GLU A 64 8.33 -21.93 -2.34
C GLU A 64 8.31 -22.47 -0.92
N ARG A 65 9.47 -22.53 -0.24
CA ARG A 65 9.57 -22.98 1.17
C ARG A 65 8.76 -22.09 2.12
N ALA A 66 8.68 -20.79 1.85
CA ALA A 66 7.87 -19.86 2.63
C ALA A 66 6.35 -20.02 2.37
N GLY A 67 5.93 -20.85 1.41
CA GLY A 67 4.53 -20.99 1.01
C GLY A 67 3.99 -19.79 0.22
N VAL A 68 4.87 -19.01 -0.39
CA VAL A 68 4.54 -17.81 -1.18
C VAL A 68 5.20 -17.94 -2.55
N PRO A 69 4.76 -18.88 -3.42
CA PRO A 69 5.39 -19.07 -4.72
C PRO A 69 5.33 -17.79 -5.56
N ILE A 70 6.41 -17.51 -6.27
CA ILE A 70 6.59 -16.34 -7.13
C ILE A 70 6.86 -16.77 -8.56
N ARG A 71 6.39 -15.97 -9.52
CA ARG A 71 6.61 -16.18 -10.95
C ARG A 71 7.98 -15.65 -11.37
N ASP A 72 8.26 -14.40 -11.00
CA ASP A 72 9.43 -13.66 -11.49
C ASP A 72 10.24 -13.06 -10.34
N VAL A 73 11.55 -12.91 -10.57
CA VAL A 73 12.45 -12.09 -9.77
C VAL A 73 12.92 -10.96 -10.66
N LEU A 74 12.61 -9.73 -10.27
CA LEU A 74 12.90 -8.53 -11.04
C LEU A 74 13.87 -7.63 -10.27
N VAL A 75 14.61 -6.83 -11.03
CA VAL A 75 15.46 -5.75 -10.54
C VAL A 75 14.81 -4.42 -10.88
N GLN A 76 14.75 -3.53 -9.89
CA GLN A 76 14.27 -2.16 -10.03
C GLN A 76 15.45 -1.19 -10.09
N ASP A 77 15.42 -0.22 -11.01
CA ASP A 77 16.43 0.85 -11.17
C ASP A 77 16.33 1.97 -10.10
N ALA A 78 16.27 1.59 -8.83
CA ALA A 78 16.07 2.52 -7.71
C ALA A 78 17.20 3.54 -7.57
N SER A 79 18.42 3.17 -7.99
CA SER A 79 19.63 4.01 -8.00
C SER A 79 19.42 5.37 -8.68
N ARG A 80 18.49 5.47 -9.65
CA ARG A 80 18.17 6.72 -10.36
C ARG A 80 17.63 7.82 -9.46
N ARG A 81 17.11 7.47 -8.28
CA ARG A 81 16.44 8.42 -7.38
C ARG A 81 16.86 8.29 -5.93
N THR A 82 17.42 7.15 -5.54
CA THR A 82 17.82 6.93 -4.16
C THR A 82 18.99 5.97 -4.06
N ARG A 83 19.77 6.08 -2.98
CA ARG A 83 20.81 5.10 -2.62
C ARG A 83 20.33 4.05 -1.62
N LYS A 84 19.07 4.14 -1.18
CA LYS A 84 18.49 3.20 -0.22
C LYS A 84 18.37 1.82 -0.85
N ALA A 85 18.82 0.80 -0.12
CA ALA A 85 18.60 -0.59 -0.46
C ALA A 85 17.14 -0.99 -0.14
N ASN A 86 16.49 -1.72 -1.04
CA ASN A 86 15.11 -2.16 -0.86
C ASN A 86 14.85 -3.49 -1.57
N ALA A 87 13.90 -4.25 -1.06
CA ALA A 87 13.28 -5.36 -1.76
C ALA A 87 11.82 -5.45 -1.31
N TYR A 88 10.96 -5.94 -2.18
CA TYR A 88 9.56 -6.16 -1.84
C TYR A 88 8.97 -7.25 -2.70
N VAL A 89 7.94 -7.90 -2.19
CA VAL A 89 7.08 -8.77 -2.99
C VAL A 89 5.96 -7.91 -3.56
N SER A 90 5.58 -8.13 -4.82
CA SER A 90 4.46 -7.48 -5.50
C SER A 90 3.58 -8.51 -6.20
N GLY A 91 2.40 -8.10 -6.69
CA GLY A 91 1.45 -8.96 -7.39
C GLY A 91 0.52 -9.77 -6.47
N LEU A 92 -0.48 -10.39 -7.11
CA LEU A 92 -1.58 -11.11 -6.49
C LEU A 92 -1.58 -12.57 -6.93
N ALA A 93 -1.71 -13.49 -5.97
CA ALA A 93 -1.75 -14.94 -6.23
C ALA A 93 -0.67 -15.43 -7.21
N ARG A 94 -1.06 -15.80 -8.45
CA ARG A 94 -0.17 -16.37 -9.47
C ARG A 94 0.72 -15.35 -10.17
N THR A 95 0.47 -14.05 -10.01
CA THR A 95 1.30 -12.97 -10.59
C THR A 95 2.32 -12.42 -9.60
N ARG A 96 2.50 -13.09 -8.45
CA ARG A 96 3.46 -12.66 -7.43
C ARG A 96 4.87 -12.65 -7.99
N ARG A 97 5.62 -11.62 -7.64
CA ARG A 97 7.02 -11.42 -8.06
C ARG A 97 7.81 -10.80 -6.92
N VAL A 98 9.07 -11.17 -6.80
CA VAL A 98 10.03 -10.46 -5.95
C VAL A 98 10.66 -9.36 -6.78
N VAL A 99 10.73 -8.16 -6.22
CA VAL A 99 11.47 -7.03 -6.77
C VAL A 99 12.62 -6.73 -5.83
N VAL A 100 13.82 -6.69 -6.36
CA VAL A 100 15.05 -6.32 -5.64
C VAL A 100 15.57 -5.02 -6.25
N SER A 101 15.97 -4.03 -5.45
CA SER A 101 16.59 -2.83 -6.02
C SER A 101 18.02 -3.12 -6.49
N ASP A 102 18.44 -2.47 -7.56
CA ASP A 102 19.85 -2.44 -8.00
C ASP A 102 20.79 -2.01 -6.87
N THR A 103 20.41 -1.01 -6.09
CA THR A 103 21.15 -0.55 -4.90
C THR A 103 21.33 -1.63 -3.84
N LEU A 104 20.38 -2.54 -3.65
CA LEU A 104 20.54 -3.66 -2.70
C LEU A 104 21.53 -4.68 -3.26
N LEU A 105 21.49 -4.96 -4.56
CA LEU A 105 22.42 -5.90 -5.20
C LEU A 105 23.86 -5.37 -5.22
N GLU A 106 24.04 -4.05 -5.30
CA GLU A 106 25.36 -3.41 -5.24
C GLU A 106 25.95 -3.38 -3.83
N GLN A 107 25.11 -3.27 -2.80
CA GLN A 107 25.54 -3.01 -1.41
C GLN A 107 25.57 -4.27 -0.54
N ALA A 108 24.87 -5.33 -0.93
CA ALA A 108 24.67 -6.51 -0.10
C ALA A 108 25.18 -7.78 -0.79
N SER A 109 25.71 -8.70 0.02
CA SER A 109 26.05 -10.04 -0.41
C SER A 109 24.80 -10.85 -0.78
N PRO A 110 24.92 -11.91 -1.60
CA PRO A 110 23.79 -12.79 -1.91
C PRO A 110 23.08 -13.36 -0.67
N ALA A 111 23.83 -13.57 0.43
CA ALA A 111 23.27 -14.04 1.70
C ALA A 111 22.37 -13.00 2.36
N GLU A 112 22.77 -11.72 2.34
CA GLU A 112 21.98 -10.61 2.87
C GLU A 112 20.76 -10.33 2.00
N VAL A 113 20.88 -10.42 0.66
CA VAL A 113 19.71 -10.33 -0.25
C VAL A 113 18.69 -11.41 0.09
N ARG A 114 19.13 -12.66 0.29
CA ARG A 114 18.27 -13.77 0.72
C ARG A 114 17.58 -13.49 2.05
N LEU A 115 18.29 -12.92 3.02
CA LEU A 115 17.74 -12.56 4.32
C LEU A 115 16.63 -11.52 4.19
N VAL A 116 16.87 -10.44 3.45
CA VAL A 116 15.88 -9.37 3.21
C VAL A 116 14.66 -9.94 2.48
N VAL A 117 14.86 -10.72 1.42
CA VAL A 117 13.73 -11.35 0.70
C VAL A 117 12.97 -12.34 1.60
N ALA A 118 13.65 -13.07 2.48
CA ALA A 118 12.98 -13.94 3.47
C ALA A 118 12.06 -13.13 4.40
N HIS A 119 12.53 -11.97 4.88
CA HIS A 119 11.73 -11.07 5.70
C HIS A 119 10.46 -10.60 4.96
N GLU A 120 10.60 -10.16 3.71
CA GLU A 120 9.49 -9.71 2.87
C GLU A 120 8.49 -10.83 2.56
N LEU A 121 8.97 -12.04 2.31
CA LEU A 121 8.13 -13.23 2.13
C LEU A 121 7.36 -13.55 3.41
N GLY A 122 7.96 -13.34 4.58
CA GLY A 122 7.29 -13.47 5.89
C GLY A 122 6.09 -12.54 6.01
N HIS A 123 6.25 -11.25 5.66
CA HIS A 123 5.15 -10.29 5.63
C HIS A 123 4.02 -10.70 4.69
N ARG A 124 4.36 -11.28 3.53
CA ARG A 124 3.37 -11.80 2.59
C ARG A 124 2.66 -13.04 3.12
N ARG A 125 3.38 -13.95 3.77
CA ARG A 125 2.82 -15.18 4.35
C ARG A 125 1.79 -14.85 5.44
N GLN A 126 2.10 -13.87 6.28
CA GLN A 126 1.24 -13.38 7.36
C GLN A 126 0.19 -12.34 6.91
N ARG A 127 0.13 -12.03 5.60
CA ARG A 127 -0.85 -11.10 5.02
C ARG A 127 -0.86 -9.72 5.67
N HIS A 128 0.30 -9.20 6.10
CA HIS A 128 0.38 -7.92 6.80
C HIS A 128 -0.21 -6.75 6.01
N VAL A 129 -0.02 -6.71 4.68
CA VAL A 129 -0.62 -5.68 3.82
C VAL A 129 -2.15 -5.73 3.89
N LEU A 130 -2.75 -6.92 3.79
CA LEU A 130 -4.20 -7.07 3.90
C LEU A 130 -4.71 -6.65 5.28
N LEU A 131 -4.04 -7.10 6.35
CA LEU A 131 -4.42 -6.73 7.71
C LEU A 131 -4.32 -5.22 7.93
N GLY A 132 -3.22 -4.60 7.49
CA GLY A 132 -3.02 -3.16 7.54
C GLY A 132 -4.08 -2.39 6.74
N THR A 133 -4.44 -2.87 5.54
CA THR A 133 -5.53 -2.27 4.74
C THR A 133 -6.88 -2.39 5.45
N LEU A 134 -7.21 -3.55 6.02
CA LEU A 134 -8.47 -3.73 6.76
C LEU A 134 -8.53 -2.84 8.01
N LEU A 135 -7.42 -2.69 8.73
CA LEU A 135 -7.30 -1.76 9.85
C LEU A 135 -7.46 -0.31 9.38
N ALA A 136 -6.85 0.07 8.26
CA ALA A 136 -7.01 1.40 7.69
C ALA A 136 -8.46 1.68 7.25
N MET A 137 -9.14 0.69 6.66
CA MET A 137 -10.56 0.79 6.32
C MET A 137 -11.44 0.96 7.56
N ALA A 138 -11.20 0.17 8.61
CA ALA A 138 -11.91 0.28 9.88
C ALA A 138 -11.64 1.62 10.58
N GLY A 139 -10.40 2.10 10.54
CA GLY A 139 -10.00 3.41 11.06
C GLY A 139 -10.68 4.54 10.30
N ALA A 140 -10.73 4.47 8.97
CA ALA A 140 -11.45 5.45 8.15
C ALA A 140 -12.94 5.49 8.48
N ALA A 141 -13.60 4.33 8.56
CA ALA A 141 -15.01 4.24 8.95
C ALA A 141 -15.25 4.84 10.33
N THR A 142 -14.44 4.44 11.32
CA THR A 142 -14.49 4.97 12.70
C THR A 142 -14.31 6.48 12.73
N ALA A 143 -13.33 7.03 12.00
CA ALA A 143 -13.11 8.47 11.91
C ALA A 143 -14.35 9.21 11.37
N THR A 144 -15.00 8.68 10.33
CA THR A 144 -16.26 9.25 9.81
C THR A 144 -17.37 9.27 10.85
N VAL A 145 -17.49 8.21 11.67
CA VAL A 145 -18.47 8.14 12.77
C VAL A 145 -18.13 9.13 13.87
N VAL A 146 -16.86 9.25 14.27
CA VAL A 146 -16.42 10.22 15.29
C VAL A 146 -16.73 11.64 14.84
N VAL A 147 -16.42 12.00 13.59
CA VAL A 147 -16.76 13.30 13.01
C VAL A 147 -18.27 13.55 13.08
N TRP A 148 -19.09 12.54 12.78
CA TRP A 148 -20.54 12.66 12.89
C TRP A 148 -21.04 12.79 14.34
N VAL A 149 -20.47 12.07 15.30
CA VAL A 149 -20.85 12.21 16.72
C VAL A 149 -20.52 13.61 17.22
N LEU A 150 -19.36 14.15 16.84
CA LEU A 150 -18.91 15.47 17.29
C LEU A 150 -19.66 16.62 16.60
N LEU A 151 -20.00 16.47 15.32
CA LEU A 151 -20.52 17.57 14.49
C LEU A 151 -21.97 17.39 14.02
N GLY A 152 -22.52 16.19 14.09
CA GLY A 152 -23.87 15.85 13.64
C GLY A 152 -24.11 16.22 12.18
N THR A 153 -25.24 16.88 11.91
CA THR A 153 -25.59 17.44 10.59
C THR A 153 -24.89 18.78 10.30
N ARG A 154 -24.14 19.34 11.26
CA ARG A 154 -23.51 20.67 11.17
C ARG A 154 -22.28 20.67 10.25
N VAL A 155 -21.80 19.51 9.82
CA VAL A 155 -20.71 19.34 8.83
C VAL A 155 -21.01 20.02 7.48
N GLY A 156 -22.30 20.20 7.15
CA GLY A 156 -22.70 20.88 5.92
C GLY A 156 -22.58 22.41 5.95
N ASP A 157 -22.35 23.04 7.11
CA ASP A 157 -22.33 24.51 7.26
C ASP A 157 -20.90 25.08 7.16
N PRO A 158 -20.54 25.85 6.10
CA PRO A 158 -19.18 26.30 5.84
C PRO A 158 -18.68 27.29 6.89
N HIS A 159 -19.58 28.02 7.53
CA HIS A 159 -19.25 29.04 8.52
C HIS A 159 -18.68 28.43 9.82
N ARG A 160 -18.83 27.12 10.02
CA ARG A 160 -18.35 26.39 11.20
C ARG A 160 -17.11 25.55 10.96
N ILE A 161 -16.62 25.48 9.71
CA ILE A 161 -15.37 24.79 9.36
C ILE A 161 -14.15 25.31 10.18
N PRO A 162 -14.00 26.61 10.47
CA PRO A 162 -12.86 27.11 11.26
C PRO A 162 -12.85 26.56 12.71
N LEU A 163 -14.02 26.33 13.31
CA LEU A 163 -14.14 25.74 14.66
C LEU A 163 -13.74 24.25 14.69
N VAL A 164 -13.83 23.56 13.55
CA VAL A 164 -13.46 22.14 13.41
C VAL A 164 -11.93 21.96 13.26
N LEU A 165 -11.20 22.98 12.82
CA LEU A 165 -9.73 22.97 12.70
C LEU A 165 -9.00 23.34 14.01
N LEU A 166 -9.73 23.78 15.04
CA LEU A 166 -9.22 24.21 16.33
C LEU A 166 -9.29 23.13 17.43
N ILE A 167 -9.81 21.94 17.10
CA ILE A 167 -9.87 20.74 17.95
C ILE A 167 -8.97 19.68 17.33
#